data_AF-A0A0P7WHX4-F1
#
_entry.id   AF-A0A0P7WHX4-F1
#
_cell.length_a   1.000
_cell.length_b   1.000
_cell.length_c   1.000
_cell.angle_alpha   90.00
_cell.angle_beta   90.00
_cell.angle_gamma   90.00
#
_symmetry.space_group_name_H-M   'P 1'
#
loop_
_entity.id
_entity.type
_entity.pdbx_description
1 polymer ?
#
loop_
_entity_poly.entity_id
_entity_poly.type
_entity_poly.pdbx_seq_one_letter_code
_entity_poly.pdbx_strand_id
1 'polypeptide(L)'
;MTVPLAECPAQFWGPDCKGKCSCYPNGQCDDVTGKCTCNPNRWGHNCENACVCQKGKCNQETGKCTCHAGFWGPQCSSNCYCSVNSVCEQATGRCLCNPGWYGRNCGAQCNCNNSPCEQFTGRCQCRERLWGPNCERYCQCVHGKCNQVDGSCTCSPGYRGKFCREPCPAGFYGQNCRNRCGHCKGQQPCKVTEGRCVTCERGWNGTKCDQMCKPGFFGENCKEVCPLCKDGHYCNRIDGKCSHCNPGWIGDRCEIRCPNGTYGENCEKDCGHCSNGDCHFETGDCLCDPGFHGTL
;
A
#
# COMPACT_ATOMS: atom_id res chain seq x y z
N MET A 1 -72.22 29.87 17.48
CA MET A 1 -71.19 30.90 17.67
C MET A 1 -70.29 30.43 18.80
N THR A 2 -69.13 29.90 18.47
CA THR A 2 -68.12 29.48 19.46
C THR A 2 -67.54 30.73 20.11
N VAL A 3 -67.78 30.90 21.41
CA VAL A 3 -67.18 31.95 22.23
C VAL A 3 -65.66 31.72 22.23
N PRO A 4 -64.81 32.72 21.94
CA PRO A 4 -63.38 32.56 22.09
C PRO A 4 -63.09 32.36 23.58
N LEU A 5 -62.45 31.23 23.92
CA LEU A 5 -61.90 31.02 25.27
C LEU A 5 -60.93 32.17 25.56
N ALA A 6 -61.13 32.87 26.69
CA ALA A 6 -60.24 33.93 27.11
C ALA A 6 -58.89 33.33 27.55
N GLU A 7 -57.79 33.85 27.00
CA GLU A 7 -56.43 33.47 27.38
C GLU A 7 -56.17 33.83 28.85
N CYS A 8 -55.41 33.00 29.55
CA CYS A 8 -55.02 33.29 30.93
C CYS A 8 -54.08 34.50 31.01
N PRO A 9 -54.15 35.32 32.07
CA PRO A 9 -53.17 36.37 32.29
C PRO A 9 -51.75 35.78 32.38
N ALA A 10 -50.74 36.48 31.89
CA ALA A 10 -49.36 35.98 31.70
C ALA A 10 -48.64 35.41 32.97
N GLN A 11 -49.25 35.51 34.15
CA GLN A 11 -48.76 34.97 35.41
C GLN A 11 -49.43 33.65 35.80
N PHE A 12 -50.38 33.17 34.99
CA PHE A 12 -51.25 32.04 35.32
C PHE A 12 -51.49 31.14 34.10
N TRP A 13 -51.80 29.86 34.34
CA TRP A 13 -52.01 28.83 33.32
C TRP A 13 -52.97 27.73 33.81
N GLY A 14 -53.43 26.88 32.90
CA GLY A 14 -54.31 25.74 33.17
C GLY A 14 -55.80 26.13 33.24
N PRO A 15 -56.70 25.17 33.54
CA PRO A 15 -58.13 25.43 33.59
C PRO A 15 -58.47 26.46 34.68
N ASP A 16 -59.30 27.44 34.33
CA ASP A 16 -59.65 28.61 35.15
C ASP A 16 -58.44 29.48 35.60
N CYS A 17 -57.27 29.35 34.97
CA CYS A 17 -56.06 30.11 35.30
C CYS A 17 -55.62 29.96 36.78
N LYS A 18 -55.84 28.78 37.38
CA LYS A 18 -55.47 28.51 38.79
C LYS A 18 -53.99 28.18 38.98
N GLY A 19 -53.30 27.71 37.94
CA GLY A 19 -51.87 27.42 37.98
C GLY A 19 -51.06 28.70 37.96
N LYS A 20 -50.09 28.88 38.86
CA LYS A 20 -49.18 30.04 38.85
C LYS A 20 -47.95 29.74 37.99
N CYS A 21 -47.56 30.73 37.19
CA CYS A 21 -46.40 30.67 36.31
C CYS A 21 -45.08 30.75 37.09
N SER A 22 -44.26 29.71 37.04
CA SER A 22 -42.99 29.65 37.80
C SER A 22 -41.88 30.54 37.22
N CYS A 23 -41.96 30.92 35.95
CA CYS A 23 -40.98 31.80 35.29
C CYS A 23 -41.28 33.29 35.42
N TYR A 24 -42.41 33.70 36.00
CA TYR A 24 -42.71 35.12 36.19
C TYR A 24 -41.80 35.73 37.29
N PRO A 25 -41.19 36.92 37.10
CA PRO A 25 -41.36 37.89 36.00
C PRO A 25 -40.35 37.75 34.85
N ASN A 26 -39.53 36.70 34.87
CA ASN A 26 -38.37 36.48 34.01
C ASN A 26 -38.69 35.75 32.68
N GLY A 27 -39.95 35.39 32.46
CA GLY A 27 -40.46 34.74 31.25
C GLY A 27 -41.99 34.68 31.27
N GLN A 28 -42.56 34.08 30.23
CA GLN A 28 -44.00 33.86 30.05
C GLN A 28 -44.25 32.36 29.92
N CYS A 29 -45.27 31.83 30.58
CA CYS A 29 -45.67 30.43 30.38
C CYS A 29 -46.83 30.33 29.39
N ASP A 30 -46.85 29.23 28.66
CA ASP A 30 -47.97 28.76 27.87
C ASP A 30 -49.22 28.61 28.75
N ASP A 31 -50.34 29.17 28.31
CA ASP A 31 -51.58 29.30 29.08
C ASP A 31 -52.29 27.97 29.32
N VAL A 32 -52.01 26.95 28.50
CA VAL A 32 -52.58 25.60 28.62
C VAL A 32 -51.67 24.67 29.43
N THR A 33 -50.38 24.63 29.10
CA THR A 33 -49.42 23.63 29.63
C THR A 33 -48.57 24.14 30.79
N GLY A 34 -48.48 25.45 31.00
CA GLY A 34 -47.59 26.06 31.99
C GLY A 34 -46.11 26.09 31.59
N LYS A 35 -45.77 25.66 30.38
CA LYS A 35 -44.38 25.60 29.90
C LYS A 35 -43.81 27.01 29.72
N CYS A 36 -42.67 27.27 30.33
CA CYS A 36 -42.02 28.58 30.31
C CYS A 36 -41.22 28.86 29.03
N THR A 37 -41.39 30.09 28.53
CA THR A 37 -40.57 30.73 27.51
C THR A 37 -39.84 31.91 28.15
N CYS A 38 -38.52 31.84 28.19
CA CYS A 38 -37.71 32.82 28.91
C CYS A 38 -37.54 34.13 28.15
N ASN A 39 -37.43 35.23 28.90
CA ASN A 39 -36.99 36.51 28.35
C ASN A 39 -35.57 36.36 27.75
N PRO A 40 -35.19 37.18 26.74
CA PRO A 40 -33.91 37.02 26.04
C PRO A 40 -32.65 37.07 26.92
N ASN A 41 -32.74 37.63 28.13
CA ASN A 41 -31.66 37.76 29.11
C ASN A 41 -31.72 36.70 30.23
N ARG A 42 -32.48 35.62 30.04
CA ARG A 42 -32.71 34.54 31.01
C ARG A 42 -32.68 33.17 30.37
N TRP A 43 -32.37 32.15 31.17
CA TRP A 43 -32.34 30.76 30.75
C TRP A 43 -32.58 29.81 31.94
N GLY A 44 -32.81 28.54 31.66
CA GLY A 44 -33.21 27.52 32.63
C GLY A 44 -34.68 27.14 32.46
N HIS A 45 -35.10 26.06 33.09
CA HIS A 45 -36.46 25.53 32.93
C HIS A 45 -37.54 26.52 33.39
N ASN A 46 -37.21 27.33 34.40
CA ASN A 46 -38.07 28.36 34.97
C ASN A 46 -37.49 29.77 34.78
N CYS A 47 -36.54 29.95 33.85
CA CYS A 47 -35.90 31.25 33.59
C CYS A 47 -35.20 31.86 34.81
N GLU A 48 -34.68 30.99 35.68
CA GLU A 48 -34.05 31.32 36.96
C GLU A 48 -32.64 31.92 36.80
N ASN A 49 -31.94 31.59 35.71
CA ASN A 49 -30.56 31.99 35.52
C ASN A 49 -30.44 33.21 34.60
N ALA A 50 -29.55 34.14 34.96
CA ALA A 50 -29.22 35.29 34.13
C ALA A 50 -28.32 34.90 32.95
N CYS A 51 -28.58 35.49 31.79
CA CYS A 51 -27.74 35.38 30.61
C CYS A 51 -26.48 36.23 30.79
N VAL A 52 -25.30 35.61 30.85
CA VAL A 52 -24.00 36.28 31.02
C VAL A 52 -23.29 36.62 29.71
N CYS A 53 -23.91 36.32 28.58
CA CYS A 53 -23.33 36.59 27.26
C CYS A 53 -23.25 38.11 27.04
N GLN A 54 -22.03 38.65 26.87
CA GLN A 54 -21.86 40.08 26.67
C GLN A 54 -22.26 40.50 25.25
N LYS A 55 -21.53 39.97 24.27
CA LYS A 55 -21.77 40.20 22.84
C LYS A 55 -22.26 38.92 22.19
N GLY A 56 -23.32 38.33 22.72
CA GLY A 56 -23.94 37.12 22.17
C GLY A 56 -25.36 36.89 22.67
N LYS A 57 -25.96 35.78 22.23
CA LYS A 57 -27.27 35.28 22.70
C LYS A 57 -27.05 34.00 23.50
N CYS A 58 -27.70 33.84 24.64
CA CYS A 58 -27.71 32.56 25.36
C CYS A 58 -28.77 31.61 24.79
N ASN A 59 -28.44 30.33 24.79
CA ASN A 59 -29.41 29.27 24.67
C ASN A 59 -30.31 29.26 25.92
N GLN A 60 -31.63 29.23 25.73
CA GLN A 60 -32.61 29.36 26.82
C GLN A 60 -32.69 28.15 27.75
N GLU A 61 -32.16 26.98 27.36
CA GLU A 61 -32.16 25.78 28.20
C GLU A 61 -30.83 25.59 28.95
N THR A 62 -29.71 25.83 28.26
CA THR A 62 -28.36 25.50 28.75
C THR A 62 -27.54 26.72 29.18
N GLY A 63 -27.95 27.93 28.81
CA GLY A 63 -27.21 29.16 29.09
C GLY A 63 -25.98 29.39 28.22
N LYS A 64 -25.64 28.44 27.32
CA LYS A 64 -24.47 28.56 26.43
C LYS A 64 -24.61 29.74 25.49
N CYS A 65 -23.53 30.54 25.38
CA CYS A 65 -23.50 31.71 24.53
C CYS A 65 -23.18 31.36 23.06
N THR A 66 -23.96 31.93 22.15
CA THR A 66 -23.66 32.05 20.72
C THR A 66 -23.24 33.49 20.45
N CYS A 67 -21.99 33.69 20.04
CA CYS A 67 -21.43 35.03 19.91
C CYS A 67 -21.87 35.71 18.61
N HIS A 68 -22.02 37.04 18.65
CA HIS A 68 -22.16 37.83 17.45
C HIS A 68 -20.85 37.80 16.63
N ALA A 69 -20.92 38.12 15.34
CA ALA A 69 -19.75 38.13 14.47
C ALA A 69 -18.64 39.05 15.04
N GLY A 70 -17.40 38.56 15.06
CA GLY A 70 -16.24 39.28 15.57
C GLY A 70 -15.95 39.06 17.07
N PHE A 71 -16.74 38.26 17.78
CA PHE A 71 -16.51 37.95 19.19
C PHE A 71 -16.40 36.44 19.43
N TRP A 72 -15.64 36.06 20.45
CA TRP A 72 -15.42 34.66 20.82
C TRP A 72 -15.27 34.47 22.33
N GLY A 73 -15.24 33.20 22.72
CA GLY A 73 -15.08 32.75 24.10
C GLY A 73 -16.41 32.38 24.75
N PRO A 74 -16.38 31.78 25.95
CA PRO A 74 -17.56 31.21 26.60
C PRO A 74 -18.65 32.24 26.92
N GLN A 75 -18.29 33.51 27.09
CA GLN A 75 -19.22 34.62 27.36
C GLN A 75 -19.21 35.70 26.27
N CYS A 76 -18.53 35.46 25.14
CA CYS A 76 -18.39 36.44 24.05
C CYS A 76 -17.77 37.78 24.50
N SER A 77 -16.77 37.72 25.38
CA SER A 77 -16.06 38.89 25.91
C SER A 77 -14.79 39.24 25.14
N SER A 78 -14.30 38.33 24.28
CA SER A 78 -13.05 38.52 23.54
C SER A 78 -13.31 38.90 22.10
N ASN A 79 -12.54 39.86 21.58
CA ASN A 79 -12.58 40.25 20.17
C ASN A 79 -11.78 39.28 19.31
N CYS A 80 -12.26 39.04 18.09
CA CYS A 80 -11.53 38.34 17.04
C CYS A 80 -10.70 39.33 16.22
N TYR A 81 -9.39 39.11 16.18
CA TYR A 81 -8.46 39.94 15.40
C TYR A 81 -8.12 39.29 14.05
N CYS A 82 -9.15 38.82 13.36
CA CYS A 82 -9.03 38.14 12.07
C CYS A 82 -9.13 39.13 10.90
N SER A 83 -8.41 38.87 9.81
CA SER A 83 -8.52 39.62 8.56
C SER A 83 -9.87 39.35 7.88
N VAL A 84 -10.27 40.22 6.96
CA VAL A 84 -11.49 40.07 6.15
C VAL A 84 -11.52 38.77 5.34
N ASN A 85 -10.35 38.19 5.05
CA ASN A 85 -10.20 36.93 4.30
C ASN A 85 -10.26 35.69 5.19
N SER A 86 -11.05 35.73 6.27
CA SER A 86 -11.16 34.62 7.21
C SER A 86 -12.44 34.63 8.03
N VAL A 87 -12.74 33.51 8.66
CA VAL A 87 -13.86 33.34 9.59
C VAL A 87 -13.30 33.09 10.99
N CYS A 88 -13.80 33.82 11.99
CA CYS A 88 -13.40 33.59 13.38
C CYS A 88 -14.18 32.42 13.99
N GLU A 89 -13.46 31.48 14.57
CA GLU A 89 -14.05 30.41 15.36
C GLU A 89 -14.51 30.94 16.73
N GLN A 90 -15.81 30.89 16.99
CA GLN A 90 -16.41 31.49 18.20
C GLN A 90 -15.97 30.83 19.52
N ALA A 91 -15.50 29.58 19.48
CA ALA A 91 -15.08 28.85 20.67
C ALA A 91 -13.67 29.24 21.12
N THR A 92 -12.73 29.40 20.18
CA THR A 92 -11.30 29.54 20.47
C THR A 92 -10.71 30.89 20.05
N GLY A 93 -11.43 31.66 19.23
CA GLY A 93 -10.93 32.90 18.64
C GLY A 93 -9.94 32.71 17.48
N ARG A 94 -9.75 31.46 17.03
CA ARG A 94 -8.86 31.14 15.92
C ARG A 94 -9.44 31.61 14.58
N CYS A 95 -8.59 32.20 13.75
CA CYS A 95 -8.96 32.62 12.41
C CYS A 95 -8.82 31.45 11.43
N LEU A 96 -9.91 31.08 10.78
CA LEU A 96 -9.95 30.10 9.70
C LEU A 96 -9.79 30.83 8.37
N CYS A 97 -8.62 30.67 7.75
CA CYS A 97 -8.29 31.43 6.54
C CYS A 97 -9.05 30.92 5.31
N ASN A 98 -9.51 31.85 4.48
CA ASN A 98 -10.01 31.52 3.15
C ASN A 98 -8.88 30.94 2.28
N PRO A 99 -9.20 30.12 1.26
CA PRO A 99 -8.19 29.59 0.34
C PRO A 99 -7.30 30.69 -0.24
N GLY A 100 -5.98 30.49 -0.20
CA GLY A 100 -5.02 31.48 -0.66
C GLY A 100 -4.56 32.48 0.40
N TRP A 101 -4.99 32.35 1.66
CA TRP A 101 -4.53 33.18 2.77
C TRP A 101 -3.97 32.34 3.91
N TYR A 102 -3.01 32.91 4.65
CA TYR A 102 -2.35 32.24 5.76
C TYR A 102 -1.91 33.23 6.85
N GLY A 103 -1.42 32.66 7.95
CA GLY A 103 -0.94 33.36 9.13
C GLY A 103 -1.98 33.36 10.25
N ARG A 104 -1.57 33.80 11.44
CA ARG A 104 -2.42 33.77 12.65
C ARG A 104 -3.73 34.57 12.48
N ASN A 105 -3.70 35.64 11.70
CA ASN A 105 -4.86 36.49 11.40
C ASN A 105 -5.31 36.41 9.93
N CYS A 106 -4.74 35.50 9.12
CA CYS A 106 -5.06 35.38 7.68
C CYS A 106 -4.83 36.67 6.87
N GLY A 107 -3.85 37.50 7.27
CA GLY A 107 -3.50 38.74 6.58
C GLY A 107 -2.51 38.57 5.42
N ALA A 108 -1.86 37.42 5.29
CA ALA A 108 -0.86 37.17 4.26
C ALA A 108 -1.44 36.31 3.12
N GLN A 109 -1.17 36.67 1.88
CA GLN A 109 -1.59 35.93 0.70
C GLN A 109 -0.55 34.86 0.32
N CYS A 110 -1.00 33.66 -0.02
CA CYS A 110 -0.14 32.58 -0.52
C CYS A 110 0.53 32.99 -1.84
N ASN A 111 1.85 32.88 -1.92
CA ASN A 111 2.63 33.08 -3.15
C ASN A 111 3.20 31.74 -3.64
N CYS A 112 2.33 30.89 -4.21
CA CYS A 112 2.68 29.51 -4.55
C CYS A 112 2.35 29.16 -6.01
N ASN A 113 2.43 30.12 -6.93
CA ASN A 113 2.16 29.92 -8.36
C ASN A 113 0.82 29.17 -8.62
N ASN A 114 -0.28 29.73 -8.08
CA ASN A 114 -1.64 29.13 -8.07
C ASN A 114 -1.81 27.82 -7.29
N SER A 115 -0.78 27.35 -6.59
CA SER A 115 -0.88 26.22 -5.66
C SER A 115 -1.41 26.67 -4.28
N PRO A 116 -2.05 25.77 -3.53
CA PRO A 116 -2.45 26.07 -2.15
C PRO A 116 -1.23 26.22 -1.22
N CYS A 117 -1.43 26.88 -0.08
CA CYS A 117 -0.41 26.96 0.97
C CYS A 117 -1.01 26.60 2.34
N GLU A 118 -0.14 26.16 3.25
CA GLU A 118 -0.53 25.84 4.62
C GLU A 118 -0.98 27.11 5.37
N GLN A 119 -2.15 27.05 6.00
CA GLN A 119 -2.82 28.21 6.59
C GLN A 119 -2.06 28.87 7.76
N PHE A 120 -1.12 28.18 8.41
CA PHE A 120 -0.36 28.75 9.53
C PHE A 120 1.01 29.28 9.12
N THR A 121 1.76 28.48 8.39
CA THR A 121 3.17 28.76 8.05
C THR A 121 3.32 29.47 6.70
N GLY A 122 2.32 29.35 5.82
CA GLY A 122 2.42 29.79 4.43
C GLY A 122 3.19 28.85 3.52
N ARG A 123 3.61 27.67 4.01
CA ARG A 123 4.38 26.71 3.20
C ARG A 123 3.55 26.22 2.02
N CYS A 124 4.11 26.35 0.82
CA CYS A 124 3.42 25.94 -0.39
C CYS A 124 3.20 24.43 -0.48
N GLN A 125 2.02 24.05 -0.96
CA GLN A 125 1.61 22.69 -1.26
C GLN A 125 1.43 22.59 -2.77
N CYS A 126 2.54 22.32 -3.47
CA CYS A 126 2.57 22.36 -4.92
C CYS A 126 1.61 21.36 -5.57
N ARG A 127 0.93 21.83 -6.62
CA ARG A 127 0.11 20.97 -7.48
C ARG A 127 0.99 19.98 -8.24
N GLU A 128 0.38 18.92 -8.76
CA GLU A 128 1.10 17.89 -9.50
C GLU A 128 2.00 18.49 -10.58
N ARG A 129 3.24 17.98 -10.64
CA ARG A 129 4.32 18.40 -11.55
C ARG A 129 4.95 19.77 -11.28
N LEU A 130 4.67 20.43 -10.17
CA LEU A 130 5.43 21.60 -9.72
C LEU A 130 6.35 21.25 -8.54
N TRP A 131 7.36 22.07 -8.30
CA TRP A 131 8.23 21.95 -7.12
C TRP A 131 8.93 23.27 -6.83
N GLY A 132 9.58 23.34 -5.66
CA GLY A 132 10.29 24.51 -5.18
C GLY A 132 9.50 25.25 -4.10
N PRO A 133 10.13 26.24 -3.44
CA PRO A 133 9.53 26.95 -2.32
C PRO A 133 8.23 27.66 -2.67
N ASN A 134 8.06 28.10 -3.93
CA ASN A 134 6.87 28.82 -4.42
C ASN A 134 6.18 28.08 -5.58
N CYS A 135 6.48 26.79 -5.78
CA CYS A 135 5.92 25.98 -6.88
C CYS A 135 6.20 26.55 -8.28
N GLU A 136 7.33 27.21 -8.44
CA GLU A 136 7.73 27.92 -9.66
C GLU A 136 8.44 27.04 -10.68
N ARG A 137 8.89 25.84 -10.27
CA ARG A 137 9.67 24.92 -11.13
C ARG A 137 8.82 23.74 -11.57
N TYR A 138 9.05 23.28 -12.79
CA TYR A 138 8.38 22.10 -13.33
C TYR A 138 9.16 20.81 -13.06
N CYS A 139 8.45 19.75 -12.70
CA CYS A 139 9.00 18.42 -12.49
C CYS A 139 9.28 17.73 -13.83
N GLN A 140 10.48 17.22 -13.99
CA GLN A 140 10.92 16.58 -15.24
C GLN A 140 10.70 15.05 -15.26
N CYS A 141 10.11 14.49 -14.21
CA CYS A 141 9.86 13.05 -14.07
C CYS A 141 8.86 12.58 -15.12
N VAL A 142 9.18 11.50 -15.84
CA VAL A 142 8.28 10.92 -16.87
C VAL A 142 7.48 9.76 -16.29
N HIS A 143 8.13 8.68 -15.86
CA HIS A 143 7.49 7.53 -15.23
C HIS A 143 7.77 7.47 -13.73
N GLY A 144 7.27 8.45 -12.97
CA GLY A 144 7.50 8.49 -11.53
C GLY A 144 6.80 9.66 -10.82
N LYS A 145 6.94 9.68 -9.49
CA LYS A 145 6.44 10.76 -8.63
C LYS A 145 7.55 11.78 -8.35
N CYS A 146 7.20 13.06 -8.40
CA CYS A 146 8.12 14.16 -8.14
C CYS A 146 8.02 14.64 -6.69
N ASN A 147 9.15 14.79 -6.03
CA ASN A 147 9.25 15.44 -4.73
C ASN A 147 9.03 16.95 -4.91
N GLN A 148 8.01 17.47 -4.24
CA GLN A 148 7.58 18.87 -4.35
C GLN A 148 8.58 19.86 -3.71
N VAL A 149 9.48 19.38 -2.84
CA VAL A 149 10.47 20.22 -2.15
C VAL A 149 11.71 20.46 -3.01
N ASP A 150 12.31 19.39 -3.54
CA ASP A 150 13.61 19.44 -4.21
C ASP A 150 13.57 19.04 -5.70
N GLY A 151 12.41 18.63 -6.21
CA GLY A 151 12.23 18.22 -7.60
C GLY A 151 12.80 16.84 -7.95
N SER A 152 13.26 16.06 -6.97
CA SER A 152 13.77 14.70 -7.19
C SER A 152 12.66 13.75 -7.63
N CYS A 153 13.02 12.75 -8.45
CA CYS A 153 12.06 11.78 -8.97
C CYS A 153 12.18 10.43 -8.28
N THR A 154 11.05 9.92 -7.78
CA THR A 154 10.89 8.53 -7.37
C THR A 154 10.25 7.76 -8.52
N CYS A 155 11.04 6.96 -9.22
CA CYS A 155 10.58 6.24 -10.40
C CYS A 155 9.53 5.18 -10.07
N SER A 156 8.59 4.95 -10.98
CA SER A 156 7.71 3.80 -10.90
C SER A 156 8.52 2.51 -11.14
N PRO A 157 8.12 1.36 -10.57
CA PRO A 157 8.78 0.09 -10.83
C PRO A 157 8.88 -0.20 -12.33
N GLY A 158 10.06 -0.63 -12.78
CA GLY A 158 10.36 -0.84 -14.19
C GLY A 158 11.04 0.33 -14.90
N TYR A 159 11.24 1.46 -14.22
CA TYR A 159 11.99 2.60 -14.74
C TYR A 159 13.09 3.05 -13.78
N ARG A 160 14.12 3.69 -14.33
CA ARG A 160 15.28 4.23 -13.62
C ARG A 160 15.77 5.54 -14.25
N GLY A 161 16.87 6.04 -13.68
CA GLY A 161 17.51 7.28 -14.08
C GLY A 161 16.95 8.49 -13.35
N LYS A 162 17.67 9.62 -13.42
CA LYS A 162 17.34 10.85 -12.67
C LYS A 162 15.91 11.35 -12.90
N PHE A 163 15.37 11.13 -14.10
CA PHE A 163 14.05 11.58 -14.52
C PHE A 163 13.08 10.45 -14.88
N CYS A 164 13.43 9.20 -14.55
CA CYS A 164 12.58 8.03 -14.79
C CYS A 164 12.16 7.86 -16.25
N ARG A 165 13.11 8.08 -17.17
CA ARG A 165 12.92 7.92 -18.61
C ARG A 165 13.42 6.57 -19.11
N GLU A 166 14.39 6.00 -18.42
CA GLU A 166 15.04 4.77 -18.85
C GLU A 166 14.23 3.58 -18.32
N PRO A 167 13.75 2.68 -19.18
CA PRO A 167 13.21 1.40 -18.72
C PRO A 167 14.32 0.58 -18.06
N CYS A 168 13.94 -0.41 -17.24
CA CYS A 168 14.90 -1.34 -16.69
C CYS A 168 15.64 -2.11 -17.80
N PRO A 169 16.97 -2.29 -17.66
CA PRO A 169 17.71 -3.13 -18.58
C PRO A 169 17.20 -4.57 -18.52
N ALA A 170 17.38 -5.32 -19.61
CA ALA A 170 16.98 -6.73 -19.68
C ALA A 170 17.60 -7.53 -18.51
N GLY A 171 16.80 -8.38 -17.89
CA GLY A 171 17.21 -9.14 -16.71
C GLY A 171 17.05 -8.41 -15.37
N PHE A 172 16.51 -7.18 -15.35
CA PHE A 172 16.25 -6.44 -14.10
C PHE A 172 14.81 -5.93 -14.00
N TYR A 173 14.30 -5.80 -12.77
CA TYR A 173 12.94 -5.35 -12.50
C TYR A 173 12.81 -4.63 -11.14
N GLY A 174 11.63 -4.08 -10.88
CA GLY A 174 11.25 -3.48 -9.62
C GLY A 174 11.66 -2.01 -9.48
N GLN A 175 11.66 -1.52 -8.24
CA GLN A 175 12.01 -0.13 -7.93
C GLN A 175 13.49 0.14 -8.26
N ASN A 176 13.74 1.12 -9.12
CA ASN A 176 15.10 1.47 -9.59
C ASN A 176 15.88 0.28 -10.17
N CYS A 177 15.19 -0.76 -10.67
CA CYS A 177 15.80 -1.94 -11.29
C CYS A 177 16.79 -2.69 -10.39
N ARG A 178 16.52 -2.74 -9.07
CA ARG A 178 17.41 -3.37 -8.09
C ARG A 178 17.31 -4.91 -8.05
N ASN A 179 16.24 -5.49 -8.60
CA ASN A 179 16.02 -6.92 -8.58
C ASN A 179 16.41 -7.55 -9.91
N ARG A 180 16.98 -8.75 -9.88
CA ARG A 180 17.31 -9.54 -11.08
C ARG A 180 16.18 -10.51 -11.41
N CYS A 181 15.85 -10.63 -12.69
CA CYS A 181 14.97 -11.69 -13.19
C CYS A 181 15.59 -13.07 -12.89
N GLY A 182 14.76 -14.08 -12.70
CA GLY A 182 15.22 -15.48 -12.69
C GLY A 182 15.48 -16.01 -14.10
N HIS A 183 15.46 -17.33 -14.22
CA HIS A 183 15.76 -18.06 -15.44
C HIS A 183 14.57 -18.11 -16.41
N CYS A 184 14.22 -16.94 -16.97
CA CYS A 184 13.19 -16.83 -18.00
C CYS A 184 13.68 -17.41 -19.34
N LYS A 185 12.85 -18.22 -20.00
CA LYS A 185 13.19 -18.87 -21.28
C LYS A 185 13.59 -17.85 -22.36
N GLY A 186 14.73 -18.08 -23.03
CA GLY A 186 15.18 -17.28 -24.17
C GLY A 186 15.61 -15.86 -23.81
N GLN A 187 16.15 -15.66 -22.60
CA GLN A 187 16.60 -14.35 -22.09
C GLN A 187 15.53 -13.25 -22.14
N GLN A 188 14.24 -13.63 -22.18
CA GLN A 188 13.14 -12.68 -22.24
C GLN A 188 13.13 -11.81 -20.97
N PRO A 189 12.89 -10.49 -21.09
CA PRO A 189 12.78 -9.62 -19.93
C PRO A 189 11.58 -10.05 -19.07
N CYS A 190 11.80 -10.25 -17.78
CA CYS A 190 10.71 -10.53 -16.85
C CYS A 190 9.81 -9.30 -16.67
N LYS A 191 8.56 -9.51 -16.23
CA LYS A 191 7.59 -8.44 -15.99
C LYS A 191 8.19 -7.40 -15.04
N VAL A 192 8.29 -6.17 -15.51
CA VAL A 192 9.09 -5.09 -14.89
C VAL A 192 8.67 -4.68 -13.47
N THR A 193 7.44 -4.99 -13.05
CA THR A 193 6.94 -4.68 -11.70
C THR A 193 7.23 -5.78 -10.68
N GLU A 194 7.08 -7.05 -11.07
CA GLU A 194 7.00 -8.21 -10.17
C GLU A 194 8.13 -9.22 -10.38
N GLY A 195 8.82 -9.17 -11.51
CA GLY A 195 9.86 -10.13 -11.87
C GLY A 195 9.36 -11.44 -12.44
N ARG A 196 8.07 -11.49 -12.84
CA ARG A 196 7.42 -12.71 -13.33
C ARG A 196 7.89 -13.05 -14.75
N CYS A 197 8.21 -14.32 -14.98
CA CYS A 197 8.43 -14.86 -16.32
C CYS A 197 7.13 -15.48 -16.86
N VAL A 198 6.95 -15.47 -18.18
CA VAL A 198 5.86 -16.21 -18.85
C VAL A 198 6.15 -17.72 -18.79
N THR A 199 7.40 -18.09 -19.06
CA THR A 199 7.87 -19.49 -19.10
C THR A 199 9.29 -19.57 -18.55
N CYS A 200 9.57 -20.59 -17.74
CA CYS A 200 10.91 -20.86 -17.21
C CYS A 200 11.79 -21.66 -18.17
N GLU A 201 13.09 -21.47 -18.06
CA GLU A 201 14.06 -22.41 -18.65
C GLU A 201 13.89 -23.81 -18.06
N ARG A 202 14.37 -24.83 -18.80
CA ARG A 202 14.32 -26.22 -18.33
C ARG A 202 15.08 -26.35 -17.00
N GLY A 203 14.50 -27.07 -16.05
CA GLY A 203 15.07 -27.21 -14.70
C GLY A 203 14.68 -26.14 -13.70
N TRP A 204 13.91 -25.12 -14.12
CA TRP A 204 13.44 -24.03 -13.25
C TRP A 204 11.90 -23.99 -13.16
N ASN A 205 11.42 -23.50 -12.02
CA ASN A 205 10.02 -23.39 -11.62
C ASN A 205 9.77 -22.09 -10.83
N GLY A 206 8.50 -21.87 -10.50
CA GLY A 206 8.03 -20.68 -9.81
C GLY A 206 7.67 -19.57 -10.79
N THR A 207 6.87 -18.61 -10.34
CA THR A 207 6.42 -17.50 -11.20
C THR A 207 7.57 -16.60 -11.65
N LYS A 208 8.69 -16.58 -10.92
CA LYS A 208 9.90 -15.82 -11.24
C LYS A 208 11.03 -16.66 -11.81
N CYS A 209 10.84 -17.98 -11.95
CA CYS A 209 11.88 -18.91 -12.40
C CYS A 209 13.16 -18.85 -11.58
N ASP A 210 13.01 -18.67 -10.27
CA ASP A 210 14.08 -18.56 -9.27
C ASP A 210 14.21 -19.84 -8.41
N GLN A 211 13.40 -20.85 -8.69
CA GLN A 211 13.40 -22.13 -7.99
C GLN A 211 13.81 -23.25 -8.93
N MET A 212 14.78 -24.08 -8.55
CA MET A 212 15.05 -25.31 -9.30
C MET A 212 13.90 -26.32 -9.14
N CYS A 213 13.77 -27.23 -10.10
CA CYS A 213 12.85 -28.35 -9.98
C CYS A 213 13.07 -29.14 -8.68
N LYS A 214 11.96 -29.57 -8.08
CA LYS A 214 11.99 -30.48 -6.94
C LYS A 214 12.62 -31.82 -7.36
N PRO A 215 13.29 -32.53 -6.44
CA PRO A 215 13.79 -33.88 -6.72
C PRO A 215 12.69 -34.77 -7.30
N GLY A 216 13.02 -35.53 -8.35
CA GLY A 216 12.07 -36.38 -9.07
C GLY A 216 11.35 -35.69 -10.24
N PHE A 217 11.59 -34.41 -10.51
CA PHE A 217 11.02 -33.69 -11.66
C PHE A 217 12.09 -32.99 -12.48
N PHE A 218 11.88 -32.91 -13.79
CA PHE A 218 12.77 -32.24 -14.72
C PHE A 218 12.02 -31.52 -15.85
N GLY A 219 12.77 -30.86 -16.73
CA GLY A 219 12.24 -30.29 -17.98
C GLY A 219 11.59 -28.92 -17.80
N GLU A 220 10.75 -28.54 -18.75
CA GLU A 220 10.15 -27.20 -18.78
C GLU A 220 9.07 -27.01 -17.71
N ASN A 221 9.24 -26.03 -16.83
CA ASN A 221 8.40 -25.80 -15.65
C ASN A 221 8.27 -27.05 -14.73
N CYS A 222 9.23 -27.98 -14.80
CA CYS A 222 9.27 -29.19 -13.97
C CYS A 222 8.04 -30.09 -14.11
N LYS A 223 7.47 -30.18 -15.32
CA LYS A 223 6.29 -31.02 -15.60
C LYS A 223 6.64 -32.47 -15.91
N GLU A 224 7.89 -32.76 -16.21
CA GLU A 224 8.35 -34.11 -16.57
C GLU A 224 8.82 -34.83 -15.29
N VAL A 225 8.48 -36.12 -15.14
CA VAL A 225 8.88 -36.93 -13.99
C VAL A 225 10.17 -37.66 -14.31
N CYS A 226 11.17 -37.53 -13.44
CA CYS A 226 12.47 -38.17 -13.63
C CYS A 226 12.33 -39.69 -13.82
N PRO A 227 13.04 -40.26 -14.80
CA PRO A 227 13.10 -41.71 -14.92
C PRO A 227 13.76 -42.34 -13.70
N LEU A 228 13.44 -43.62 -13.46
CA LEU A 228 14.15 -44.43 -12.50
C LEU A 228 15.57 -44.67 -13.02
N CYS A 229 16.54 -44.02 -12.39
CA CYS A 229 17.95 -44.30 -12.63
C CYS A 229 18.33 -45.63 -12.02
N LYS A 230 19.14 -46.40 -12.75
CA LYS A 230 19.73 -47.62 -12.22
C LYS A 230 20.51 -47.31 -10.93
N ASP A 231 20.37 -48.17 -9.93
CA ASP A 231 21.03 -48.06 -8.62
C ASP A 231 20.70 -46.80 -7.80
N GLY A 232 19.60 -46.10 -8.16
CA GLY A 232 19.06 -45.00 -7.36
C GLY A 232 19.76 -43.64 -7.55
N HIS A 233 20.54 -43.49 -8.63
CA HIS A 233 21.21 -42.23 -8.95
C HIS A 233 20.24 -41.06 -9.14
N TYR A 234 20.72 -39.84 -8.88
CA TYR A 234 19.90 -38.64 -9.10
C TYR A 234 19.74 -38.35 -10.60
N CYS A 235 18.52 -38.00 -11.00
CA CYS A 235 18.23 -37.49 -12.34
C CYS A 235 18.46 -35.97 -12.41
N ASN A 236 19.10 -35.53 -13.50
CA ASN A 236 19.36 -34.15 -13.81
C ASN A 236 18.04 -33.42 -14.08
N ARG A 237 17.84 -32.32 -13.35
CA ARG A 237 16.60 -31.53 -13.37
C ARG A 237 16.38 -30.78 -14.69
N ILE A 238 17.40 -30.63 -15.53
CA ILE A 238 17.30 -29.89 -16.79
C ILE A 238 16.89 -30.80 -17.95
N ASP A 239 17.59 -31.92 -18.14
CA ASP A 239 17.46 -32.80 -19.30
C ASP A 239 16.84 -34.18 -18.96
N GLY A 240 16.71 -34.53 -17.68
CA GLY A 240 16.12 -35.79 -17.24
C GLY A 240 17.08 -36.98 -17.24
N LYS A 241 18.35 -36.77 -17.60
CA LYS A 241 19.36 -37.84 -17.65
C LYS A 241 19.85 -38.20 -16.26
N CYS A 242 20.20 -39.44 -16.03
CA CYS A 242 20.87 -39.84 -14.80
C CYS A 242 22.22 -39.13 -14.68
N SER A 243 22.50 -38.61 -13.48
CA SER A 243 23.69 -37.78 -13.21
C SER A 243 24.99 -38.48 -13.56
N HIS A 244 25.05 -39.80 -13.35
CA HIS A 244 26.13 -40.68 -13.75
C HIS A 244 25.62 -42.12 -13.79
N CYS A 245 26.37 -42.98 -14.48
CA CYS A 245 26.13 -44.40 -14.57
C CYS A 245 27.27 -45.16 -13.89
N ASN A 246 26.95 -46.30 -13.29
CA ASN A 246 27.97 -47.20 -12.75
C ASN A 246 28.84 -47.75 -13.90
N PRO A 247 30.12 -48.08 -13.65
CA PRO A 247 30.99 -48.68 -14.65
C PRO A 247 30.34 -49.84 -15.39
N GLY A 248 30.48 -49.88 -16.72
CA GLY A 248 29.85 -50.90 -17.56
C GLY A 248 28.43 -50.58 -18.04
N TRP A 249 27.87 -49.42 -17.66
CA TRP A 249 26.53 -48.98 -18.04
C TRP A 249 26.54 -47.57 -18.66
N ILE A 250 25.73 -47.38 -19.68
CA ILE A 250 25.52 -46.13 -20.42
C ILE A 250 24.03 -45.93 -20.74
N GLY A 251 23.71 -44.81 -21.40
CA GLY A 251 22.35 -44.40 -21.73
C GLY A 251 21.78 -43.41 -20.75
N ASP A 252 20.69 -42.74 -21.13
CA ASP A 252 20.09 -41.65 -20.35
C ASP A 252 19.53 -42.12 -19.00
N ARG A 253 19.26 -43.42 -18.83
CA ARG A 253 18.83 -44.04 -17.55
C ARG A 253 19.81 -45.08 -16.99
N CYS A 254 21.00 -45.19 -17.57
CA CYS A 254 21.99 -46.22 -17.25
C CYS A 254 21.48 -47.65 -17.45
N GLU A 255 20.65 -47.86 -18.47
CA GLU A 255 20.03 -49.16 -18.79
C GLU A 255 20.78 -49.96 -19.86
N ILE A 256 21.70 -49.32 -20.58
CA ILE A 256 22.42 -49.94 -21.70
C ILE A 256 23.75 -50.46 -21.18
N ARG A 257 23.99 -51.77 -21.31
CA ARG A 257 25.30 -52.37 -21.03
C ARG A 257 26.34 -51.88 -22.04
N CYS A 258 27.58 -51.68 -21.62
CA CYS A 258 28.67 -51.34 -22.53
C CYS A 258 28.75 -52.32 -23.71
N PRO A 259 28.96 -51.81 -24.94
CA PRO A 259 29.22 -52.65 -26.10
C PRO A 259 30.40 -53.59 -25.87
N ASN A 260 30.36 -54.78 -26.47
CA ASN A 260 31.47 -55.73 -26.41
C ASN A 260 32.77 -55.06 -26.87
N GLY A 261 33.83 -55.22 -26.07
CA GLY A 261 35.12 -54.59 -26.30
C GLY A 261 35.34 -53.27 -25.55
N THR A 262 34.36 -52.81 -24.75
CA THR A 262 34.51 -51.59 -23.92
C THR A 262 34.05 -51.83 -22.48
N TYR A 263 34.63 -51.10 -21.53
CA TYR A 263 34.33 -51.19 -20.10
C TYR A 263 34.55 -49.86 -19.36
N GLY A 264 34.24 -49.83 -18.06
CA GLY A 264 34.48 -48.66 -17.20
C GLY A 264 33.36 -47.61 -17.27
N GLU A 265 33.60 -46.42 -16.70
CA GLU A 265 32.65 -45.31 -16.74
C GLU A 265 32.45 -44.83 -18.18
N ASN A 266 31.20 -44.59 -18.58
CA ASN A 266 30.80 -44.19 -19.93
C ASN A 266 31.28 -45.12 -21.07
N CYS A 267 31.78 -46.33 -20.76
CA CYS A 267 32.44 -47.24 -21.70
C CYS A 267 33.67 -46.62 -22.40
N GLU A 268 34.37 -45.69 -21.75
CA GLU A 268 35.51 -44.99 -22.36
C GLU A 268 36.79 -45.85 -22.44
N LYS A 269 36.84 -46.99 -21.74
CA LYS A 269 38.01 -47.87 -21.75
C LYS A 269 37.81 -49.02 -22.72
N ASP A 270 38.79 -49.24 -23.58
CA ASP A 270 38.83 -50.38 -24.49
C ASP A 270 39.33 -51.63 -23.77
N CYS A 271 38.64 -52.75 -23.98
CA CYS A 271 39.09 -54.05 -23.52
C CYS A 271 40.35 -54.49 -24.28
N GLY A 272 41.27 -55.14 -23.57
CA GLY A 272 42.38 -55.85 -24.20
C GLY A 272 41.91 -57.06 -25.02
N HIS A 273 42.84 -57.68 -25.75
CA HIS A 273 42.56 -58.89 -26.51
C HIS A 273 42.45 -60.10 -25.57
N CYS A 274 41.23 -60.50 -25.21
CA CYS A 274 40.96 -61.72 -24.45
C CYS A 274 41.00 -62.96 -25.36
N SER A 275 41.90 -63.91 -25.09
CA SER A 275 42.00 -65.16 -25.87
C SER A 275 41.11 -66.24 -25.25
N ASN A 276 40.14 -66.78 -26.01
CA ASN A 276 39.15 -67.77 -25.52
C ASN A 276 38.39 -67.30 -24.26
N GLY A 277 37.81 -66.10 -24.34
CA GLY A 277 36.99 -65.52 -23.28
C GLY A 277 36.40 -64.16 -23.64
N ASP A 278 35.47 -63.68 -22.82
CA ASP A 278 34.80 -62.40 -22.97
C ASP A 278 35.31 -61.38 -21.95
N CYS A 279 35.47 -60.12 -22.36
CA CYS A 279 35.82 -59.03 -21.46
C CYS A 279 34.65 -58.69 -20.50
N HIS A 280 34.93 -58.59 -19.21
CA HIS A 280 33.97 -58.16 -18.21
C HIS A 280 33.67 -56.67 -18.39
N PHE A 281 32.42 -56.37 -18.74
CA PHE A 281 31.96 -55.03 -19.10
C PHE A 281 32.10 -53.97 -17.98
N GLU A 282 32.14 -54.37 -16.70
CA GLU A 282 32.32 -53.41 -15.59
C GLU A 282 33.80 -53.18 -15.22
N THR A 283 34.62 -54.24 -15.17
CA THR A 283 35.98 -54.22 -14.63
C THR A 283 37.07 -54.22 -15.70
N GLY A 284 36.78 -54.73 -16.90
CA GLY A 284 37.73 -54.92 -17.98
C GLY A 284 38.50 -56.24 -17.92
N ASP A 285 38.20 -57.11 -16.96
CA ASP A 285 38.89 -58.39 -16.78
C ASP A 285 38.45 -59.42 -17.82
N CYS A 286 39.37 -60.23 -18.35
CA CYS A 286 39.02 -61.30 -19.27
C CYS A 286 38.42 -62.50 -18.52
N LEU A 287 37.16 -62.83 -18.84
CA LEU A 287 36.45 -64.01 -18.34
C LEU A 287 36.70 -65.17 -19.32
N CYS A 288 37.57 -66.10 -18.93
CA CYS A 288 37.89 -67.28 -19.72
C CYS A 288 36.67 -68.18 -19.93
N ASP A 289 36.54 -68.75 -21.13
CA ASP A 289 35.56 -69.79 -21.43
C ASP A 289 35.79 -71.06 -20.58
N PRO A 290 34.76 -71.88 -20.33
CA PRO A 290 34.92 -73.15 -19.61
C PRO A 290 36.03 -74.02 -20.20
N GLY A 291 37.07 -74.29 -19.41
CA GLY A 291 38.24 -75.09 -19.81
C GLY A 291 39.54 -74.29 -20.00
N PHE A 292 39.51 -72.97 -19.88
CA PHE A 292 40.68 -72.09 -19.97
C PHE A 292 40.96 -71.38 -18.62
N HIS A 293 42.23 -71.09 -18.32
CA HIS A 293 42.65 -70.37 -17.11
C HIS A 293 43.82 -69.42 -17.42
N GLY A 294 43.83 -68.22 -16.84
CA GLY A 294 44.89 -67.22 -17.04
C GLY A 294 44.39 -65.77 -16.89
N THR A 295 45.28 -64.78 -16.93
CA THR A 295 44.98 -63.33 -16.80
C THR A 295 45.35 -62.51 -18.04
N LEU A 296 45.32 -63.11 -19.23
CA LEU A 296 45.59 -62.44 -20.51
C LEU A 296 44.58 -62.85 -21.59
#